data_AF-A0A7X2PH12-F1
#
_entry.id   AF-A0A7X2PH12-F1
#
_cell.length_a   1.000
_cell.length_b   1.000
_cell.length_c   1.000
_cell.angle_alpha   90.00
_cell.angle_beta   90.00
_cell.angle_gamma   90.00
#
_symmetry.space_group_name_H-M   'P 1'
#
loop_
_entity.id
_entity.type
_entity.pdbx_description
1 polymer ?
#
loop_
_entity_poly.entity_id
_entity_poly.type
_entity_poly.pdbx_seq_one_letter_code
_entity_poly.pdbx_strand_id
1 'polypeptide(L)'
;MPGLDILPTALSAAAFCLSVYATVTAQRQSSDERRRTIRGQLTDVLGKLTVLQLEGAKLQHEAKSDQDYLATVRGVLSQQNGFLLEQAVYLSDEIPSLVKTYELNTIAVANATAGNLLLAEKYFKSAIKASPNPLYKSQAVRSYAMFLYPLGRLSEGREQFRKALAILKGEDNLVRSTNGQTYQMWAVSELRFAGSPERANEHFENARREFVSIDAEAVRNMFLASLNAATGLIPPHPGQEGRTP
;
A
#
# COMPACT_ATOMS: atom_id res chain seq x y z
N MET A 1 -19.76 -70.03 23.39
CA MET A 1 -18.45 -69.35 23.30
C MET A 1 -18.65 -68.00 22.59
N PRO A 2 -18.68 -66.87 23.31
CA PRO A 2 -18.98 -65.54 22.75
C PRO A 2 -17.74 -64.72 22.32
N GLY A 3 -16.54 -65.33 22.23
CA GLY A 3 -15.28 -64.59 22.07
C GLY A 3 -14.87 -64.19 20.65
N LEU A 4 -15.56 -64.67 19.60
CA LEU A 4 -15.13 -64.49 18.21
C LEU A 4 -15.58 -63.18 17.55
N ASP A 5 -16.57 -62.46 18.11
CA ASP A 5 -17.15 -61.28 17.47
C ASP A 5 -16.42 -59.95 17.75
N ILE A 6 -15.46 -59.94 18.68
CA ILE A 6 -14.73 -58.73 19.10
C ILE A 6 -13.72 -58.26 18.04
N LEU A 7 -13.07 -59.20 17.35
CA LEU A 7 -12.08 -58.93 16.31
C LEU A 7 -12.68 -58.17 15.10
N PRO A 8 -13.78 -58.63 14.47
CA PRO A 8 -14.36 -57.92 13.33
C PRO A 8 -14.95 -56.56 13.71
N THR A 9 -15.50 -56.40 14.92
CA THR A 9 -15.97 -55.08 15.40
C THR A 9 -14.81 -54.12 15.62
N ALA A 10 -13.72 -54.57 16.25
CA ALA A 10 -12.53 -53.73 16.46
C ALA A 10 -11.88 -53.30 15.13
N LEU A 11 -11.78 -54.23 14.17
CA LEU A 11 -11.26 -53.93 12.83
C LEU A 11 -12.13 -52.92 12.08
N SER A 12 -13.46 -53.08 12.16
CA SER A 12 -14.40 -52.15 11.52
C SER A 12 -14.34 -50.76 12.14
N ALA A 13 -14.22 -50.67 13.47
CA ALA A 13 -14.05 -49.41 14.18
C ALA A 13 -12.72 -48.72 13.79
N ALA A 14 -11.62 -49.47 13.71
CA ALA A 14 -10.33 -48.93 13.29
C ALA A 14 -10.36 -48.42 11.83
N ALA A 15 -10.95 -49.18 10.91
CA ALA A 15 -11.13 -48.77 9.52
C ALA A 15 -12.00 -47.50 9.40
N PHE A 16 -13.06 -47.39 10.19
CA PHE A 16 -13.89 -46.19 10.26
C PHE A 16 -13.10 -44.98 10.77
N CYS A 17 -12.35 -45.12 11.87
CA CYS A 17 -11.49 -44.05 12.40
C CYS A 17 -10.43 -43.60 11.38
N LEU A 18 -9.79 -44.54 10.69
CA LEU A 18 -8.84 -44.25 9.60
C LEU A 18 -9.51 -43.50 8.44
N SER A 19 -10.71 -43.90 8.03
CA SER A 19 -11.47 -43.24 6.96
C SER A 19 -11.88 -41.81 7.32
N VAL A 20 -12.37 -41.59 8.55
CA VAL A 20 -12.69 -40.26 9.06
C VAL A 20 -11.43 -39.40 9.12
N TYR A 21 -10.33 -39.92 9.65
CA TYR A 21 -9.05 -39.21 9.70
C TYR A 21 -8.56 -38.82 8.30
N ALA A 22 -8.53 -39.77 7.35
CA ALA A 22 -8.10 -39.53 5.97
C ALA A 22 -8.97 -38.47 5.28
N THR A 23 -10.29 -38.54 5.47
CA THR A 23 -11.24 -37.55 4.91
C THR A 23 -10.99 -36.16 5.47
N VAL A 24 -10.80 -36.04 6.79
CA VAL A 24 -10.49 -34.76 7.44
C VAL A 24 -9.16 -34.20 6.94
N THR A 25 -8.12 -35.03 6.81
CA THR A 25 -6.82 -34.59 6.30
C THR A 25 -6.89 -34.17 4.82
N ALA A 26 -7.63 -34.91 3.99
CA ALA A 26 -7.82 -34.58 2.57
C ALA A 26 -8.58 -33.26 2.40
N GLN A 27 -9.61 -33.03 3.21
CA GLN A 27 -10.37 -31.78 3.19
C GLN A 27 -9.52 -30.58 3.65
N ARG A 28 -8.67 -30.77 4.67
CA ARG A 28 -7.71 -29.75 5.12
C ARG A 28 -6.69 -29.44 4.03
N GLN A 29 -6.09 -30.47 3.43
CA GLN A 29 -5.13 -30.31 2.35
C GLN A 29 -5.76 -29.58 1.14
N SER A 30 -6.96 -29.97 0.73
CA SER A 30 -7.69 -29.30 -0.36
C SER A 30 -7.99 -27.82 -0.04
N SER A 31 -8.32 -27.51 1.22
CA SER A 31 -8.53 -26.13 1.66
C SER A 31 -7.25 -25.30 1.63
N ASP A 32 -6.12 -25.87 2.05
CA ASP A 32 -4.81 -25.21 2.01
C ASP A 32 -4.30 -25.01 0.57
N GLU A 33 -4.51 -26.00 -0.30
CA GLU A 33 -4.21 -25.89 -1.74
C GLU A 33 -5.05 -24.79 -2.39
N ARG A 34 -6.37 -24.75 -2.12
CA ARG A 34 -7.25 -23.67 -2.61
C ARG A 34 -6.75 -22.30 -2.14
N ARG A 35 -6.40 -22.16 -0.86
CA ARG A 35 -5.87 -20.90 -0.30
C ARG A 35 -4.57 -20.47 -0.97
N ARG A 36 -3.65 -21.41 -1.24
CA ARG A 36 -2.41 -21.14 -1.98
C ARG A 36 -2.69 -20.67 -3.41
N THR A 37 -3.63 -21.30 -4.09
CA THR A 37 -4.05 -20.90 -5.45
C THR A 37 -4.62 -19.49 -5.46
N ILE A 38 -5.56 -19.17 -4.57
CA ILE A 38 -6.14 -17.82 -4.44
C ILE A 38 -5.04 -16.80 -4.12
N ARG A 39 -4.09 -17.17 -3.25
CA ARG A 39 -2.96 -16.31 -2.89
C ARG A 39 -2.06 -16.00 -4.08
N GLY A 40 -1.79 -17.00 -4.92
CA GLY A 40 -1.06 -16.85 -6.19
C GLY A 40 -1.79 -15.90 -7.13
N GLN A 41 -3.08 -16.15 -7.38
CA GLN A 41 -3.92 -15.29 -8.22
C GLN A 41 -3.95 -13.84 -7.73
N LEU A 42 -4.07 -13.62 -6.42
CA LEU A 42 -4.03 -12.27 -5.85
C LEU A 42 -2.69 -11.59 -6.13
N THR A 43 -1.58 -12.31 -5.99
CA THR A 43 -0.24 -11.78 -6.28
C THR A 43 -0.13 -11.35 -7.75
N ASP A 44 -0.62 -12.19 -8.67
CA ASP A 44 -0.58 -11.91 -10.10
C ASP A 44 -1.42 -10.67 -10.46
N VAL A 45 -2.62 -10.55 -9.88
CA VAL A 45 -3.50 -9.40 -10.09
C VAL A 45 -2.87 -8.11 -9.57
N LEU A 46 -2.27 -8.13 -8.37
CA LEU A 46 -1.57 -6.97 -7.81
C LEU A 46 -0.33 -6.59 -8.63
N GLY A 47 0.38 -7.57 -9.18
CA GLY A 47 1.47 -7.35 -10.13
C GLY A 47 1.00 -6.61 -11.38
N LYS A 48 -0.11 -7.05 -11.99
CA LYS A 48 -0.73 -6.38 -13.14
C LYS A 48 -1.21 -4.96 -12.82
N LEU A 49 -1.85 -4.75 -11.67
CA LEU A 49 -2.24 -3.40 -11.22
C LEU A 49 -1.03 -2.46 -11.10
N THR A 50 0.10 -2.97 -10.60
CA THR A 50 1.33 -2.18 -10.46
C THR A 50 1.92 -1.81 -11.84
N VAL A 51 1.93 -2.76 -12.78
CA VAL A 51 2.38 -2.50 -14.17
C VAL A 51 1.49 -1.46 -14.83
N LEU A 52 0.17 -1.57 -14.67
CA LEU A 52 -0.80 -0.63 -15.24
C LEU A 52 -0.59 0.81 -14.73
N GLN A 53 -0.27 0.96 -13.44
CA GLN A 53 0.08 2.26 -12.85
C GLN A 53 1.35 2.84 -13.47
N LEU A 54 2.37 2.00 -13.69
CA LEU A 54 3.62 2.42 -14.32
C LEU A 54 3.40 2.84 -15.79
N GLU A 55 2.59 2.07 -16.54
CA GLU A 55 2.22 2.41 -17.92
C GLU A 55 1.46 3.73 -17.98
N GLY A 56 0.50 3.96 -17.08
CA GLY A 56 -0.20 5.23 -16.96
C GLY A 56 0.75 6.41 -16.72
N ALA A 57 1.77 6.24 -15.87
CA ALA A 57 2.78 7.27 -15.61
C ALA A 57 3.69 7.53 -16.82
N LYS A 58 4.10 6.47 -17.56
CA LYS A 58 4.89 6.61 -18.79
C LYS A 58 4.13 7.35 -19.88
N LEU A 59 2.86 7.00 -20.09
CA LEU A 59 2.02 7.65 -21.09
C LEU A 59 1.82 9.14 -20.82
N GLN A 60 1.66 9.54 -19.55
CA GLN A 60 1.61 10.95 -19.17
C GLN A 60 2.91 11.71 -19.52
N HIS A 61 4.05 11.02 -19.50
CA HIS A 61 5.33 11.59 -19.86
C HIS A 61 5.54 11.69 -21.38
N GLU A 62 5.21 10.61 -22.11
CA GLU A 62 5.53 10.43 -23.53
C GLU A 62 4.54 11.12 -24.48
N ALA A 63 3.24 11.06 -24.20
CA ALA A 63 2.19 11.46 -25.15
C ALA A 63 1.69 12.91 -24.97
N LYS A 64 2.55 13.83 -24.49
CA LYS A 64 2.15 15.22 -24.17
C LYS A 64 1.43 15.95 -25.32
N SER A 65 1.67 15.57 -26.56
CA SER A 65 1.16 16.24 -27.77
C SER A 65 -0.04 15.56 -28.44
N ASP A 66 -0.46 14.37 -28.02
CA ASP A 66 -1.58 13.64 -28.66
C ASP A 66 -2.71 13.36 -27.65
N GLN A 67 -3.63 14.32 -27.54
CA GLN A 67 -4.71 14.28 -26.55
C GLN A 67 -5.76 13.20 -26.86
N ASP A 68 -6.01 12.90 -28.14
CA ASP A 68 -7.00 11.90 -28.55
C ASP A 68 -6.49 10.48 -28.28
N TYR A 69 -5.21 10.23 -28.57
CA TYR A 69 -4.54 8.99 -28.17
C TYR A 69 -4.56 8.84 -26.64
N LEU A 70 -4.21 9.89 -25.89
CA LEU A 70 -4.24 9.87 -24.42
C LEU A 70 -5.63 9.56 -23.87
N ALA A 71 -6.68 10.16 -24.41
CA ALA A 71 -8.05 9.91 -23.97
C ALA A 71 -8.45 8.44 -24.22
N THR A 72 -8.14 7.92 -25.40
CA THR A 72 -8.44 6.53 -25.78
C THR A 72 -7.72 5.53 -24.88
N VAL A 73 -6.41 5.70 -24.70
CA VAL A 73 -5.60 4.79 -23.88
C VAL A 73 -6.00 4.87 -22.41
N ARG A 74 -6.30 6.07 -21.88
CA ARG A 74 -6.82 6.22 -20.51
C ARG A 74 -8.13 5.47 -20.31
N GLY A 75 -9.01 5.45 -21.31
CA GLY A 75 -10.25 4.67 -21.26
C GLY A 75 -9.96 3.17 -21.11
N VAL A 76 -9.06 2.63 -21.94
CA VAL A 76 -8.67 1.21 -21.88
C VAL A 76 -8.01 0.86 -20.55
N LEU A 77 -7.06 1.68 -20.09
CA LEU A 77 -6.38 1.47 -18.81
C LEU A 77 -7.37 1.53 -17.63
N SER A 78 -8.33 2.47 -17.67
CA SER A 78 -9.37 2.58 -16.64
C SER A 78 -10.24 1.32 -16.57
N GLN A 79 -10.65 0.79 -17.74
CA GLN A 79 -11.44 -0.44 -17.80
C GLN A 79 -10.67 -1.66 -17.28
N GLN A 80 -9.40 -1.82 -17.69
CA GLN A 80 -8.54 -2.89 -17.18
C GLN A 80 -8.31 -2.76 -15.66
N ASN A 81 -8.11 -1.54 -15.17
CA ASN A 81 -7.96 -1.27 -13.75
C ASN A 81 -9.21 -1.69 -12.98
N GLY A 82 -10.41 -1.39 -13.50
CA GLY A 82 -11.68 -1.80 -12.89
C GLY A 82 -11.79 -3.32 -12.71
N PHE A 83 -11.57 -4.08 -13.78
CA PHE A 83 -11.64 -5.55 -13.73
C PHE A 83 -10.62 -6.16 -12.76
N LEU A 84 -9.36 -5.71 -12.84
CA LEU A 84 -8.31 -6.20 -11.95
C LEU A 84 -8.59 -5.85 -10.49
N LEU A 85 -9.16 -4.67 -10.23
CA LEU A 85 -9.48 -4.21 -8.89
C LEU A 85 -10.63 -5.00 -8.27
N GLU A 86 -11.70 -5.26 -9.02
CA GLU A 86 -12.79 -6.14 -8.59
C GLU A 86 -12.28 -7.54 -8.25
N GLN A 87 -11.41 -8.10 -9.10
CA GLN A 87 -10.78 -9.39 -8.85
C GLN A 87 -9.90 -9.36 -7.60
N ALA A 88 -9.11 -8.30 -7.39
CA ALA A 88 -8.27 -8.15 -6.20
C ALA A 88 -9.11 -8.08 -4.91
N VAL A 89 -10.20 -7.32 -4.93
CA VAL A 89 -11.15 -7.21 -3.81
C VAL A 89 -11.74 -8.58 -3.50
N TYR A 90 -12.31 -9.27 -4.49
CA TYR A 90 -12.88 -10.60 -4.34
C TYR A 90 -11.88 -11.61 -3.75
N LEU A 91 -10.69 -11.72 -4.35
CA LEU A 91 -9.66 -12.65 -3.88
C LEU A 91 -9.18 -12.29 -2.46
N SER A 92 -9.08 -11.01 -2.12
CA SER A 92 -8.67 -10.57 -0.78
C SER A 92 -9.71 -10.91 0.30
N ASP A 93 -11.00 -10.84 -0.03
CA ASP A 93 -12.10 -11.16 0.88
C ASP A 93 -12.26 -12.70 1.05
N GLU A 94 -11.80 -13.52 0.11
CA GLU A 94 -11.78 -14.99 0.21
C GLU A 94 -10.65 -15.53 1.13
N ILE A 95 -9.51 -14.83 1.24
CA ILE A 95 -8.36 -15.24 2.06
C ILE A 95 -7.87 -14.14 3.03
N PRO A 96 -8.75 -13.52 3.83
CA PRO A 96 -8.45 -12.30 4.56
C PRO A 96 -7.28 -12.44 5.55
N SER A 97 -7.03 -13.65 6.07
CA SER A 97 -5.91 -13.92 6.99
C SER A 97 -4.55 -14.06 6.30
N LEU A 98 -4.51 -14.18 4.97
CA LEU A 98 -3.29 -14.35 4.18
C LEU A 98 -2.86 -13.08 3.43
N VAL A 99 -3.73 -12.06 3.39
CA VAL A 99 -3.45 -10.78 2.73
C VAL A 99 -2.58 -9.92 3.64
N LYS A 100 -1.44 -9.46 3.09
CA LYS A 100 -0.45 -8.68 3.84
C LYS A 100 -0.72 -7.19 3.74
N THR A 101 -0.13 -6.41 4.65
CA THR A 101 -0.27 -4.94 4.71
C THR A 101 -0.03 -4.24 3.39
N TYR A 102 1.06 -4.58 2.68
CA TYR A 102 1.38 -3.91 1.41
C TYR A 102 0.34 -4.19 0.33
N GLU A 103 -0.28 -5.37 0.35
CA GLU A 103 -1.31 -5.77 -0.61
C GLU A 103 -2.62 -5.03 -0.34
N LEU A 104 -3.02 -4.97 0.93
CA LEU A 104 -4.17 -4.16 1.35
C LEU A 104 -3.95 -2.69 0.99
N ASN A 105 -2.73 -2.17 1.16
CA ASN A 105 -2.39 -0.80 0.80
C ASN A 105 -2.43 -0.58 -0.73
N THR A 106 -1.94 -1.53 -1.54
CA THR A 106 -2.04 -1.48 -3.01
C THR A 106 -3.50 -1.49 -3.46
N ILE A 107 -4.35 -2.36 -2.89
CA ILE A 107 -5.80 -2.40 -3.17
C ILE A 107 -6.45 -1.07 -2.77
N ALA A 108 -6.06 -0.50 -1.62
CA ALA A 108 -6.59 0.78 -1.15
C ALA A 108 -6.25 1.94 -2.11
N VAL A 109 -4.98 2.05 -2.51
CA VAL A 109 -4.52 3.08 -3.46
C VAL A 109 -5.22 2.92 -4.81
N ALA A 110 -5.30 1.69 -5.34
CA ALA A 110 -5.97 1.43 -6.61
C ALA A 110 -7.47 1.81 -6.56
N ASN A 111 -8.16 1.50 -5.46
CA ASN A 111 -9.54 1.96 -5.24
C ASN A 111 -9.64 3.49 -5.14
N ALA A 112 -8.71 4.16 -4.47
CA ALA A 112 -8.70 5.62 -4.37
C ALA A 112 -8.54 6.26 -5.76
N THR A 113 -7.60 5.75 -6.57
CA THR A 113 -7.38 6.22 -7.95
C THR A 113 -8.58 5.95 -8.85
N ALA A 114 -9.30 4.85 -8.64
CA ALA A 114 -10.53 4.53 -9.37
C ALA A 114 -11.76 5.32 -8.90
N GLY A 115 -11.66 6.13 -7.84
CA GLY A 115 -12.79 6.87 -7.26
C GLY A 115 -13.67 6.05 -6.31
N ASN A 116 -13.31 4.81 -6.00
CA ASN A 116 -14.01 3.93 -5.06
C ASN A 116 -13.64 4.26 -3.61
N LEU A 117 -13.96 5.48 -3.16
CA LEU A 117 -13.45 6.06 -1.91
C LEU A 117 -13.81 5.27 -0.65
N LEU A 118 -15.01 4.67 -0.59
CA LEU A 118 -15.45 3.84 0.55
C LEU A 118 -14.60 2.57 0.69
N LEU A 119 -14.35 1.88 -0.44
CA LEU A 119 -13.49 0.70 -0.44
C LEU A 119 -12.04 1.08 -0.15
N ALA A 120 -11.55 2.18 -0.72
CA ALA A 120 -10.22 2.69 -0.42
C ALA A 120 -10.01 2.88 1.09
N GLU A 121 -10.95 3.56 1.77
CA GLU A 121 -10.89 3.77 3.21
C GLU A 121 -10.97 2.45 4.01
N LYS A 122 -11.85 1.51 3.61
CA LYS A 122 -11.90 0.14 4.20
C LYS A 122 -10.51 -0.50 4.15
N TYR A 123 -9.87 -0.52 2.99
CA TYR A 123 -8.59 -1.22 2.79
C TYR A 123 -7.41 -0.49 3.45
N PHE A 124 -7.38 0.84 3.48
CA PHE A 124 -6.36 1.58 4.25
C PHE A 124 -6.42 1.23 5.74
N LYS A 125 -7.64 1.22 6.33
CA LYS A 125 -7.82 0.83 7.74
C LYS A 125 -7.43 -0.63 7.98
N SER A 126 -7.78 -1.53 7.07
CA SER A 126 -7.37 -2.94 7.13
C SER A 126 -5.85 -3.10 7.06
N ALA A 127 -5.15 -2.35 6.20
CA ALA A 127 -3.69 -2.38 6.10
C ALA A 127 -3.02 -1.98 7.43
N ILE A 128 -3.51 -0.91 8.07
CA ILE A 128 -3.03 -0.47 9.38
C ILE A 128 -3.24 -1.55 10.45
N LYS A 129 -4.42 -2.21 10.45
CA LYS A 129 -4.74 -3.29 11.40
C LYS A 129 -3.91 -4.55 11.18
N ALA A 130 -3.64 -4.92 9.93
CA ALA A 130 -2.91 -6.13 9.56
C ALA A 130 -1.38 -5.99 9.66
N SER A 131 -0.87 -4.79 9.98
CA SER A 131 0.57 -4.49 10.04
C SER A 131 1.30 -5.30 11.12
N PRO A 132 2.25 -6.19 10.74
CA PRO A 132 2.90 -7.08 11.71
C PRO A 132 4.05 -6.42 12.47
N ASN A 133 4.54 -5.26 12.02
CA ASN A 133 5.65 -4.54 12.65
C ASN A 133 5.49 -3.01 12.57
N PRO A 134 6.23 -2.24 13.37
CA PRO A 134 6.15 -0.78 13.39
C PRO A 134 6.42 -0.10 12.05
N LEU A 135 7.37 -0.61 11.25
CA LEU A 135 7.71 -0.05 9.94
C LEU A 135 6.51 -0.09 9.00
N TYR A 136 5.92 -1.26 8.80
CA TYR A 136 4.76 -1.42 7.92
C TYR A 136 3.54 -0.66 8.44
N LYS A 137 3.37 -0.59 9.77
CA LYS A 137 2.29 0.18 10.38
C LYS A 137 2.44 1.68 10.11
N SER A 138 3.65 2.24 10.29
CA SER A 138 3.94 3.64 9.97
C SER A 138 3.68 3.95 8.51
N GLN A 139 4.15 3.09 7.59
CA GLN A 139 3.92 3.24 6.15
C GLN A 139 2.43 3.18 5.79
N ALA A 140 1.66 2.25 6.35
CA ALA A 140 0.23 2.14 6.11
C ALA A 140 -0.55 3.36 6.65
N VAL A 141 -0.20 3.85 7.84
CA VAL A 141 -0.79 5.06 8.42
C VAL A 141 -0.47 6.29 7.55
N ARG A 142 0.78 6.42 7.07
CA ARG A 142 1.18 7.48 6.13
C ARG A 142 0.39 7.43 4.83
N SER A 143 0.20 6.25 4.24
CA SER A 143 -0.60 6.10 3.02
C SER A 143 -2.07 6.51 3.24
N TYR A 144 -2.65 6.15 4.39
CA TYR A 144 -3.99 6.63 4.76
C TYR A 144 -4.04 8.14 4.96
N ALA A 145 -3.01 8.74 5.55
CA ALA A 145 -2.88 10.20 5.68
C ALA A 145 -2.97 10.88 4.30
N MET A 146 -2.18 10.41 3.32
CA MET A 146 -2.21 10.95 1.96
C MET A 146 -3.59 10.82 1.30
N PHE A 147 -4.30 9.72 1.53
CA PHE A 147 -5.65 9.53 1.01
C PHE A 147 -6.66 10.54 1.56
N LEU A 148 -6.49 11.01 2.79
CA LEU A 148 -7.42 11.95 3.42
C LEU A 148 -7.33 13.37 2.84
N TYR A 149 -6.18 13.79 2.32
CA TYR A 149 -5.96 15.16 1.84
C TYR A 149 -6.80 15.52 0.60
N PRO A 150 -6.83 14.73 -0.48
CA PRO A 150 -7.70 14.97 -1.63
C PRO A 150 -9.19 15.04 -1.28
N LEU A 151 -9.59 14.44 -0.15
CA LEU A 151 -10.97 14.46 0.34
C LEU A 151 -11.30 15.70 1.19
N GLY A 152 -10.36 16.63 1.35
CA GLY A 152 -10.51 17.81 2.22
C GLY A 152 -10.46 17.49 3.72
N ARG A 153 -10.18 16.24 4.11
CA ARG A 153 -10.09 15.79 5.52
C ARG A 153 -8.72 16.12 6.12
N LEU A 154 -8.32 17.38 6.00
CA LEU A 154 -6.95 17.86 6.27
C LEU A 154 -6.52 17.61 7.72
N SER A 155 -7.38 17.94 8.69
CA SER A 155 -7.08 17.76 10.11
C SER A 155 -6.84 16.30 10.48
N GLU A 156 -7.63 15.38 9.92
CA GLU A 156 -7.43 13.95 10.09
C GLU A 156 -6.16 13.47 9.40
N GLY A 157 -5.88 13.95 8.18
CA GLY A 157 -4.65 13.65 7.44
C GLY A 157 -3.39 14.04 8.24
N ARG A 158 -3.35 15.27 8.77
CA ARG A 158 -2.26 15.76 9.64
C ARG A 158 -2.07 14.86 10.85
N GLU A 159 -3.17 14.45 11.48
CA GLU A 159 -3.12 13.56 12.64
C GLU A 159 -2.56 12.18 12.29
N GLN A 160 -2.92 11.62 11.14
CA GLN A 160 -2.34 10.37 10.67
C GLN A 160 -0.84 10.52 10.36
N PHE A 161 -0.39 11.62 9.77
CA PHE A 161 1.05 11.86 9.57
C PHE A 161 1.81 11.91 10.90
N ARG A 162 1.29 12.60 11.92
CA ARG A 162 1.88 12.60 13.28
C ARG A 162 1.94 11.20 13.86
N LYS A 163 0.87 10.41 13.73
CA LYS A 163 0.85 9.01 14.17
C LYS A 163 1.89 8.16 13.46
N ALA A 164 2.05 8.33 12.15
CA ALA A 164 3.06 7.59 11.37
C ALA A 164 4.48 7.86 11.91
N LEU A 165 4.81 9.13 12.16
CA LEU A 165 6.10 9.55 12.74
C LEU A 165 6.28 9.06 14.18
N ALA A 166 5.21 9.02 14.99
CA ALA A 166 5.30 8.57 16.38
C ALA A 166 5.51 7.04 16.54
N ILE A 167 5.18 6.25 15.51
CA ILE A 167 5.34 4.79 15.52
C ILE A 167 6.81 4.38 15.39
N LEU A 168 7.58 5.07 14.55
CA LEU A 168 8.98 4.77 14.30
C LEU A 168 9.87 5.71 15.11
N LYS A 169 10.54 5.13 16.10
CA LYS A 169 11.51 5.84 16.95
C LYS A 169 12.89 5.25 16.73
N GLY A 170 13.90 6.09 16.75
CA GLY A 170 15.29 5.70 16.57
C GLY A 170 16.00 6.60 15.59
N GLU A 171 17.27 6.29 15.36
CA GLU A 171 18.19 7.11 14.57
C GLU A 171 18.91 6.31 13.49
N ASP A 172 18.50 5.06 13.25
CA ASP A 172 19.09 4.27 12.17
C ASP A 172 18.62 4.75 10.78
N ASN A 173 19.38 4.37 9.76
CA ASN A 173 19.13 4.78 8.37
C ASN A 173 17.74 4.40 7.86
N LEU A 174 17.15 3.28 8.32
CA LEU A 174 15.81 2.86 7.90
C LEU A 174 14.73 3.74 8.55
N VAL A 175 14.88 4.09 9.83
CA VAL A 175 13.97 5.02 10.51
C VAL A 175 14.07 6.42 9.89
N ARG A 176 15.28 6.94 9.70
CA ARG A 176 15.50 8.27 9.10
C ARG A 176 14.95 8.36 7.68
N SER A 177 15.23 7.37 6.82
CA SER A 177 14.68 7.33 5.47
C SER A 177 13.14 7.27 5.46
N THR A 178 12.55 6.49 6.36
CA THR A 178 11.08 6.38 6.45
C THR A 178 10.43 7.65 6.99
N ASN A 179 11.00 8.27 8.04
CA ASN A 179 10.51 9.53 8.60
C ASN A 179 10.67 10.67 7.59
N GLY A 180 11.82 10.77 6.91
CA GLY A 180 12.06 11.76 5.88
C GLY A 180 11.06 11.66 4.72
N GLN A 181 10.77 10.43 4.24
CA GLN A 181 9.71 10.23 3.24
C GLN A 181 8.32 10.64 3.76
N THR A 182 8.04 10.40 5.05
CA THR A 182 6.77 10.78 5.67
C THR A 182 6.60 12.30 5.68
N TYR A 183 7.64 13.03 6.07
CA TYR A 183 7.67 14.49 5.99
C TYR A 183 7.57 15.00 4.55
N GLN A 184 8.30 14.41 3.60
CA GLN A 184 8.22 14.80 2.19
C GLN A 184 6.80 14.62 1.62
N MET A 185 6.14 13.50 1.92
CA MET A 185 4.75 13.26 1.51
C MET A 185 3.79 14.24 2.19
N TRP A 186 3.98 14.53 3.47
CA TRP A 186 3.18 15.52 4.19
C TRP A 186 3.33 16.92 3.56
N ALA A 187 4.57 17.32 3.25
CA ALA A 187 4.86 18.58 2.59
C ALA A 187 4.12 18.72 1.25
N VAL A 188 4.20 17.69 0.39
CA VAL A 188 3.49 17.64 -0.89
C VAL A 188 1.98 17.71 -0.70
N SER A 189 1.44 17.03 0.31
CA SER A 189 0.01 17.08 0.63
C SER A 189 -0.46 18.45 1.12
N GLU A 190 0.30 19.14 1.98
CA GLU A 190 0.00 20.52 2.41
C GLU A 190 0.05 21.49 1.23
N LEU A 191 1.05 21.35 0.36
CA LEU A 191 1.20 22.22 -0.81
C LEU A 191 0.03 22.02 -1.80
N ARG A 192 -0.27 20.78 -2.16
CA ARG A 192 -1.23 20.46 -3.24
C ARG A 192 -2.69 20.60 -2.83
N PHE A 193 -3.03 20.21 -1.59
CA PHE A 193 -4.44 20.07 -1.19
C PHE A 193 -4.85 21.02 -0.07
N ALA A 194 -3.91 21.44 0.79
CA ALA A 194 -4.21 22.42 1.84
C ALA A 194 -3.90 23.87 1.43
N GLY A 195 -3.15 24.08 0.33
CA GLY A 195 -2.75 25.41 -0.12
C GLY A 195 -1.87 26.14 0.90
N SER A 196 -1.07 25.41 1.69
CA SER A 196 -0.23 25.99 2.76
C SER A 196 1.26 25.81 2.45
N PRO A 197 1.87 26.72 1.66
CA PRO A 197 3.28 26.62 1.30
C PRO A 197 4.22 26.74 2.50
N GLU A 198 3.84 27.48 3.54
CA GLU A 198 4.66 27.65 4.75
C GLU A 198 4.81 26.33 5.50
N ARG A 199 3.71 25.61 5.70
CA ARG A 199 3.72 24.26 6.32
C ARG A 199 4.40 23.24 5.43
N ALA A 200 4.19 23.33 4.12
CA ALA A 200 4.91 22.48 3.18
C ALA A 200 6.42 22.67 3.32
N ASN A 201 6.91 23.92 3.39
CA ASN A 201 8.32 24.22 3.58
C ASN A 201 8.87 23.69 4.91
N GLU A 202 8.12 23.85 6.01
CA GLU A 202 8.49 23.26 7.30
C GLU A 202 8.70 21.74 7.19
N HIS A 203 7.78 21.03 6.53
CA HIS A 203 7.89 19.58 6.35
C HIS A 203 8.99 19.18 5.36
N PHE A 204 9.26 19.97 4.31
CA PHE A 204 10.41 19.71 3.44
C PHE A 204 11.74 19.86 4.19
N GLU A 205 11.88 20.85 5.07
CA GLU A 205 13.08 21.01 5.90
C GLU A 205 13.22 19.89 6.94
N ASN A 206 12.10 19.44 7.53
CA ASN A 206 12.10 18.23 8.36
C ASN A 206 12.58 16.99 7.58
N ALA A 207 12.09 16.78 6.36
CA ALA A 207 12.54 15.69 5.49
C ALA A 207 14.04 15.79 5.18
N ARG A 208 14.53 17.00 4.89
CA ARG A 208 15.95 17.27 4.63
C ARG A 208 16.81 16.87 5.82
N ARG A 209 16.42 17.26 7.05
CA ARG A 209 17.15 16.93 8.29
C ARG A 209 17.27 15.43 8.49
N GLU A 210 16.19 14.68 8.26
CA GLU A 210 16.22 13.22 8.34
C GLU A 210 17.16 12.60 7.30
N PHE A 211 17.05 13.03 6.03
CA PHE A 211 17.87 12.47 4.95
C PHE A 211 19.35 12.80 5.06
N VAL A 212 19.74 14.02 5.45
CA VAL A 212 21.15 14.40 5.64
C VAL A 212 21.81 13.53 6.72
N SER A 213 21.04 13.08 7.70
CA SER A 213 21.52 12.27 8.82
C SER A 213 21.62 10.77 8.50
N ILE A 214 21.34 10.36 7.26
CA ILE A 214 21.58 8.98 6.80
C ILE A 214 23.07 8.79 6.56
N ASP A 215 23.68 7.79 7.20
CA ASP A 215 25.14 7.55 7.12
C ASP A 215 25.57 7.12 5.70
N ALA A 216 24.79 6.23 5.08
CA ALA A 216 25.09 5.67 3.78
C ALA A 216 24.94 6.72 2.66
N GLU A 217 26.07 7.21 2.15
CA GLU A 217 26.14 8.32 1.19
C GLU A 217 25.27 8.11 -0.07
N ALA A 218 25.36 6.93 -0.69
CA ALA A 218 24.55 6.63 -1.88
C ALA A 218 23.04 6.73 -1.59
N VAL A 219 22.60 6.25 -0.42
CA VAL A 219 21.20 6.28 0.01
C VAL A 219 20.77 7.71 0.35
N ARG A 220 21.60 8.45 1.09
CA ARG A 220 21.41 9.87 1.40
C ARG A 220 21.23 10.71 0.13
N ASN A 221 22.14 10.57 -0.83
CA ASN A 221 22.12 11.33 -2.09
C ASN A 221 20.88 11.01 -2.92
N MET A 222 20.45 9.74 -2.96
CA MET A 222 19.21 9.33 -3.62
C MET A 222 17.98 10.04 -3.02
N PHE A 223 17.85 10.04 -1.69
CA PHE A 223 16.71 10.70 -1.03
C PHE A 223 16.73 12.22 -1.16
N LEU A 224 17.91 12.85 -1.05
CA LEU A 224 18.06 14.29 -1.25
C LEU A 224 17.73 14.71 -2.69
N ALA A 225 18.12 13.91 -3.70
CA ALA A 225 17.74 14.16 -5.08
C ALA A 225 16.22 14.11 -5.28
N SER A 226 15.55 13.11 -4.71
CA SER A 226 14.08 13.01 -4.71
C SER A 226 13.41 14.20 -4.01
N LEU A 227 13.95 14.62 -2.86
CA LEU A 227 13.45 15.77 -2.11
C LEU A 227 13.59 17.06 -2.92
N ASN A 228 14.75 17.30 -3.53
CA ASN A 228 15.01 18.49 -4.33
C ASN A 228 14.08 18.58 -5.55
N ALA A 229 13.80 17.45 -6.20
CA ALA A 229 12.82 17.39 -7.29
C ALA A 229 11.39 17.75 -6.81
N ALA A 230 11.02 17.36 -5.59
CA ALA A 230 9.72 17.69 -5.01
C ALA A 230 9.63 19.15 -4.56
N THR A 231 10.69 19.74 -4.02
CA THR A 231 10.72 21.15 -3.60
C THR A 231 10.65 22.12 -4.77
N GLY A 232 11.10 21.71 -5.97
CA GLY A 232 10.94 22.50 -7.19
C GLY A 232 9.47 22.77 -7.58
N LEU A 233 8.51 22.15 -6.90
CA LEU A 233 7.08 22.42 -7.05
C LEU A 233 6.58 23.62 -6.25
N ILE A 234 7.37 24.16 -5.31
CA ILE A 234 7.00 25.35 -4.54
C ILE A 234 7.14 26.56 -5.47
N PRO A 235 6.06 27.32 -5.75
CA PRO A 235 6.19 28.55 -6.52
C PRO A 235 7.11 29.54 -5.78
N PRO A 236 7.95 30.30 -6.49
CA PRO A 236 8.82 31.30 -5.84
C PRO A 236 7.97 32.26 -5.01
N HIS A 237 8.42 32.55 -3.80
CA HIS A 237 7.70 33.46 -2.91
C HIS A 237 7.59 34.83 -3.59
N PRO A 238 6.39 35.42 -3.73
CA PRO A 238 6.25 36.78 -4.21
C PRO A 238 7.01 37.68 -3.23
N GLY A 239 8.16 38.21 -3.67
CA GLY A 239 9.10 38.96 -2.82
C GLY A 239 10.56 38.53 -2.89
N GLN A 240 10.91 37.40 -3.53
CA GLN A 240 12.31 36.99 -3.74
C GLN A 240 12.88 37.31 -5.14
N GLU A 241 12.09 37.87 -6.06
CA GLU A 241 12.56 38.25 -7.42
C GLU A 241 13.54 39.46 -7.46
N GLY A 242 13.99 39.98 -6.31
CA GLY A 242 14.86 41.16 -6.23
C GLY A 242 16.23 40.95 -5.61
N ARG A 243 16.66 39.70 -5.35
CA ARG A 243 17.99 39.42 -4.76
C ARG A 243 18.75 38.37 -5.57
N THR A 244 19.15 38.75 -6.77
CA THR A 244 20.40 38.23 -7.37
C THR A 244 21.54 39.20 -7.05
N PRO A 245 22.75 38.69 -6.77
CA PRO A 245 23.93 39.52 -6.48
C PRO A 245 24.37 40.39 -7.66
#